data_AF-A0A229GKC4-F1
#
_entry.id   AF-A0A229GKC4-F1
#
_cell.length_a   1.000
_cell.length_b   1.000
_cell.length_c   1.000
_cell.angle_alpha   90.00
_cell.angle_beta   90.00
_cell.angle_gamma   90.00
#
_symmetry.space_group_name_H-M   'P 1'
#
loop_
_entity.id
_entity.type
_entity.pdbx_description
1 polymer ?
#
loop_
_entity_poly.entity_id
_entity_poly.type
_entity_poly.pdbx_seq_one_letter_code
_entity_poly.pdbx_strand_id
1 'polypeptide(L)'
;MLSGSPLAQVMTDYDRDHSEAIVSALLANNKEKGMWFGLASFAGHLTSDTTFEYYMHTAHLLVGWQMSQAKLAMPITVFEMVTGIGYQTVNRQDNRAYAANTKQVHLDKMRGYLIGKVVNKESLFSYNSTSANIACQQNTQNDAVDTQPSIFIHSKTYDVIALLEELQNINIDKRAERLPEVALRHGVAFNEARQIYYRASQVFTDDKLLLSTPTGHKNQEVLVRALDRAYQMSIDEPARLKLFKEIFKDKHNLNTSSIHFGIKKTQLEMLQQFMAVGCQLIDASHWQIRAHSEKAVRDVKKELRLDSSIRVGYRERFHGYEVRVVQKKRKRSDKNLAVTDDYYGSSGVLKYVGYLLLLLVISEIND
;
A
#
# COMPACT_ATOMS: atom_id res chain seq x y z
N MET A 1 -18.89 -27.86 25.60
CA MET A 1 -19.70 -27.57 26.81
C MET A 1 -21.16 -28.07 26.72
N LEU A 2 -21.46 -29.10 25.91
CA LEU A 2 -22.82 -29.70 25.82
C LEU A 2 -22.86 -31.22 26.06
N SER A 3 -21.70 -31.89 26.13
CA SER A 3 -21.56 -33.36 26.18
C SER A 3 -21.94 -34.02 27.50
N GLY A 4 -22.72 -33.35 28.34
CA GLY A 4 -23.19 -33.87 29.63
C GLY A 4 -24.45 -33.18 30.16
N SER A 5 -25.16 -32.45 29.30
CA SER A 5 -26.41 -31.77 29.68
C SER A 5 -27.58 -32.76 29.63
N PRO A 6 -28.38 -32.90 30.71
CA PRO A 6 -29.59 -33.74 30.72
C PRO A 6 -30.58 -33.36 29.61
N LEU A 7 -30.54 -32.11 29.14
CA LEU A 7 -31.40 -31.59 28.08
C LEU A 7 -31.06 -32.19 26.70
N ALA A 8 -29.79 -32.53 26.44
CA ALA A 8 -29.37 -33.09 25.16
C ALA A 8 -29.92 -34.52 24.99
N GLN A 9 -29.87 -35.32 26.06
CA GLN A 9 -30.35 -36.70 26.06
C GLN A 9 -31.87 -36.79 25.86
N VAL A 10 -32.63 -35.84 26.43
CA VAL A 10 -34.10 -35.78 26.28
C VAL A 10 -34.53 -35.33 24.88
N MET A 11 -33.73 -34.51 24.21
CA MET A 11 -34.07 -33.96 22.89
C MET A 11 -33.64 -34.84 21.72
N THR A 12 -32.62 -35.69 21.92
CA THR A 12 -32.02 -36.47 20.81
C THR A 12 -31.95 -37.97 21.08
N ASP A 13 -32.41 -38.46 22.24
CA ASP A 13 -32.30 -39.85 22.72
C ASP A 13 -30.86 -40.43 22.71
N TYR A 14 -29.85 -39.56 22.57
CA TYR A 14 -28.44 -39.98 22.53
C TYR A 14 -27.84 -39.91 23.93
N ASP A 15 -27.34 -41.05 24.40
CA ASP A 15 -26.52 -41.11 25.60
C ASP A 15 -25.11 -40.54 25.34
N ARG A 16 -24.29 -40.53 26.40
CA ARG A 16 -22.95 -39.96 26.35
C ARG A 16 -22.03 -40.72 25.40
N ASP A 17 -22.22 -42.03 25.27
CA ASP A 17 -21.39 -42.89 24.43
C ASP A 17 -21.76 -42.70 22.96
N HIS A 18 -23.05 -42.50 22.64
CA HIS A 18 -23.51 -42.08 21.31
C HIS A 18 -22.98 -40.69 20.95
N SER A 19 -22.99 -39.75 21.89
CA SER A 19 -22.45 -38.40 21.68
C SER A 19 -20.94 -38.43 21.45
N GLU A 20 -20.19 -39.21 22.22
CA GLU A 20 -18.74 -39.41 22.02
C GLU A 20 -18.46 -40.12 20.70
N ALA A 21 -19.28 -41.10 20.29
CA ALA A 21 -19.14 -41.80 19.01
C ALA A 21 -19.42 -40.86 17.82
N ILE A 22 -20.45 -40.01 17.89
CA ILE A 22 -20.75 -39.00 16.87
C ILE A 22 -19.61 -37.99 16.78
N VAL A 23 -19.13 -37.48 17.92
CA VAL A 23 -17.99 -36.54 17.96
C VAL A 23 -16.72 -37.19 17.41
N SER A 24 -16.45 -38.46 17.74
CA SER A 24 -15.30 -39.20 17.24
C SER A 24 -15.40 -39.50 15.74
N ALA A 25 -16.61 -39.78 15.23
CA ALA A 25 -16.88 -39.98 13.81
C ALA A 25 -16.79 -38.68 12.99
N LEU A 26 -17.31 -37.56 13.52
CA LEU A 26 -17.22 -36.23 12.89
C LEU A 26 -15.80 -35.66 12.90
N LEU A 27 -15.03 -35.95 13.95
CA LEU A 27 -13.66 -35.47 14.14
C LEU A 27 -12.58 -36.49 13.76
N ALA A 28 -12.93 -37.61 13.13
CA ALA A 28 -12.01 -38.72 12.83
C ALA A 28 -10.67 -38.18 12.27
N ASN A 29 -9.60 -38.41 13.04
CA ASN A 29 -8.21 -37.95 12.84
C ASN A 29 -7.88 -36.45 12.85
N ASN A 30 -8.82 -35.54 13.18
CA ASN A 30 -8.59 -34.10 13.09
C ASN A 30 -8.87 -33.31 14.39
N LYS A 31 -8.68 -33.94 15.57
CA LYS A 31 -8.81 -33.25 16.88
C LYS A 31 -7.90 -32.02 17.01
N GLU A 32 -6.81 -31.94 16.25
CA GLU A 32 -5.89 -30.78 16.24
C GLU A 32 -6.30 -29.65 15.28
N LYS A 33 -7.30 -29.85 14.40
CA LYS A 33 -7.64 -28.89 13.32
C LYS A 33 -8.78 -27.91 13.63
N GLY A 34 -9.22 -27.86 14.88
CA GLY A 34 -10.12 -26.82 15.39
C GLY A 34 -11.59 -26.93 14.95
N MET A 35 -12.43 -26.10 15.58
CA MET A 35 -13.90 -26.12 15.46
C MET A 35 -14.42 -25.90 14.04
N TRP A 36 -13.63 -25.24 13.18
CA TRP A 36 -13.94 -24.97 11.78
C TRP A 36 -13.95 -26.23 10.89
N PHE A 37 -13.19 -27.26 11.27
CA PHE A 37 -13.20 -28.54 10.56
C PHE A 37 -14.48 -29.33 10.85
N GLY A 38 -14.99 -29.26 12.08
CA GLY A 38 -16.28 -29.88 12.44
C GLY A 38 -17.47 -29.23 11.73
N LEU A 39 -17.47 -27.91 11.58
CA LEU A 39 -18.49 -27.17 10.82
C LEU A 39 -18.46 -27.51 9.32
N ALA A 40 -17.27 -27.67 8.75
CA ALA A 40 -17.06 -28.03 7.35
C ALA A 40 -17.59 -29.45 7.04
N SER A 41 -17.35 -30.41 7.93
CA SER A 41 -17.93 -31.76 7.85
C SER A 41 -19.45 -31.74 7.95
N PHE A 42 -20.04 -30.83 8.73
CA PHE A 42 -21.49 -30.69 8.88
C PHE A 42 -22.15 -30.03 7.65
N ALA A 43 -21.47 -29.10 7.00
CA ALA A 43 -21.94 -28.41 5.79
C ALA A 43 -21.88 -29.27 4.52
N GLY A 44 -21.30 -30.48 4.60
CA GLY A 44 -21.21 -31.44 3.49
C GLY A 44 -20.11 -31.08 2.49
N HIS A 45 -18.99 -31.81 2.55
CA HIS A 45 -17.88 -31.78 1.56
C HIS A 45 -17.30 -30.42 1.19
N LEU A 46 -17.56 -29.35 1.95
CA LEU A 46 -16.87 -28.08 1.82
C LEU A 46 -15.61 -28.12 2.69
N THR A 47 -14.50 -27.56 2.22
CA THR A 47 -13.31 -27.39 3.07
C THR A 47 -13.61 -26.36 4.16
N SER A 48 -12.82 -26.35 5.24
CA SER A 48 -12.93 -25.31 6.28
C SER A 48 -12.81 -23.90 5.72
N ASP A 49 -11.98 -23.73 4.69
CA ASP A 49 -11.80 -22.45 4.00
C ASP A 49 -13.08 -22.04 3.26
N THR A 50 -13.69 -22.96 2.50
CA THR A 50 -14.95 -22.68 1.80
C THR A 50 -16.08 -22.38 2.79
N THR A 51 -16.14 -23.11 3.91
CA THR A 51 -17.13 -22.87 4.97
C THR A 51 -16.95 -21.49 5.62
N PHE A 52 -15.69 -21.08 5.85
CA PHE A 52 -15.37 -19.76 6.37
C PHE A 52 -15.66 -18.64 5.37
N GLU A 53 -15.35 -18.83 4.08
CA GLU A 53 -15.70 -17.89 3.00
C GLU A 53 -17.21 -17.69 2.88
N TYR A 54 -18.01 -18.77 2.89
CA TYR A 54 -19.46 -18.66 2.90
C TYR A 54 -19.98 -17.95 4.15
N TYR A 55 -19.37 -18.20 5.32
CA TYR A 55 -19.72 -17.49 6.55
C TYR A 55 -19.41 -15.99 6.44
N MET A 56 -18.22 -15.62 5.96
CA MET A 56 -17.82 -14.22 5.75
C MET A 56 -18.68 -13.53 4.70
N HIS A 57 -19.01 -14.22 3.61
CA HIS A 57 -19.92 -13.71 2.58
C HIS A 57 -21.32 -13.49 3.13
N THR A 58 -21.85 -14.45 3.90
CA THR A 58 -23.15 -14.34 4.56
C THR A 58 -23.15 -13.23 5.62
N ALA A 59 -22.08 -13.11 6.41
CA ALA A 59 -21.92 -12.03 7.37
C ALA A 59 -21.85 -10.67 6.67
N HIS A 60 -21.15 -10.56 5.55
CA HIS A 60 -21.08 -9.34 4.75
C HIS A 60 -22.44 -8.97 4.15
N LEU A 61 -23.19 -9.94 3.61
CA LEU A 61 -24.57 -9.73 3.15
C LEU A 61 -25.49 -9.34 4.29
N LEU A 62 -25.35 -9.95 5.48
CA LEU A 62 -26.14 -9.63 6.66
C LEU A 62 -25.82 -8.23 7.17
N VAL A 63 -24.54 -7.82 7.19
CA VAL A 63 -24.11 -6.46 7.53
C VAL A 63 -24.66 -5.47 6.51
N GLY A 64 -24.55 -5.77 5.21
CA GLY A 64 -25.13 -4.95 4.15
C GLY A 64 -26.64 -4.80 4.29
N TRP A 65 -27.34 -5.89 4.61
CA TRP A 65 -28.77 -5.90 4.89
C TRP A 65 -29.12 -5.11 6.16
N GLN A 66 -28.39 -5.27 7.26
CA GLN A 66 -28.57 -4.49 8.49
C GLN A 66 -28.31 -2.99 8.25
N MET A 67 -27.27 -2.64 7.50
CA MET A 67 -27.00 -1.27 7.07
C MET A 67 -28.11 -0.73 6.16
N SER A 68 -28.71 -1.57 5.31
CA SER A 68 -29.88 -1.21 4.51
C SER A 68 -31.15 -0.98 5.36
N GLN A 69 -31.20 -1.49 6.59
CA GLN A 69 -32.32 -1.30 7.50
C GLN A 69 -32.09 -0.21 8.54
N ALA A 70 -30.85 0.27 8.68
CA ALA A 70 -30.50 1.33 9.61
C ALA A 70 -31.30 2.61 9.32
N LYS A 71 -32.01 3.11 10.33
CA LYS A 71 -32.79 4.35 10.31
C LYS A 71 -31.98 5.49 10.91
N LEU A 72 -30.91 5.85 10.22
CA LEU A 72 -30.00 6.92 10.65
C LEU A 72 -30.64 8.28 10.40
N ALA A 73 -30.40 9.22 11.32
CA ALA A 73 -30.82 10.61 11.17
C ALA A 73 -29.66 11.54 11.49
N MET A 74 -29.59 12.69 10.82
CA MET A 74 -28.59 13.71 11.08
C MET A 74 -29.15 15.13 10.89
N PRO A 75 -28.61 16.17 11.55
CA PRO A 75 -29.11 17.53 11.40
C PRO A 75 -29.07 18.01 9.94
N ILE A 76 -30.11 18.73 9.48
CA ILE A 76 -30.20 19.24 8.10
C ILE A 76 -29.01 20.11 7.71
N THR A 77 -28.45 20.87 8.65
CA THR A 77 -27.26 21.71 8.43
C THR A 77 -26.02 20.89 8.12
N VAL A 78 -25.81 19.77 8.84
CA VAL A 78 -24.69 18.85 8.59
C VAL A 78 -24.94 18.08 7.29
N PHE A 79 -26.17 17.66 7.04
CA PHE A 79 -26.55 16.97 5.81
C PHE A 79 -26.30 17.84 4.58
N GLU A 80 -26.72 19.11 4.61
CA GLU A 80 -26.50 20.09 3.53
C GLU A 80 -25.03 20.45 3.38
N MET A 81 -24.28 20.60 4.49
CA MET A 81 -22.83 20.85 4.43
C MET A 81 -22.05 19.69 3.82
N VAL A 82 -22.45 18.46 4.13
CA VAL A 82 -21.80 17.26 3.61
C VAL A 82 -22.20 17.01 2.17
N THR A 83 -23.47 17.19 1.82
CA THR A 83 -24.01 16.72 0.54
C THR A 83 -24.36 17.79 -0.49
N GLY A 84 -24.41 19.06 -0.09
CA GLY A 84 -24.96 20.15 -0.90
C GLY A 84 -26.47 20.07 -1.13
N ILE A 85 -27.17 19.11 -0.51
CA ILE A 85 -28.61 18.90 -0.68
C ILE A 85 -29.37 19.70 0.40
N GLY A 86 -29.96 20.82 -0.01
CA GLY A 86 -30.75 21.68 0.87
C GLY A 86 -32.14 21.13 1.20
N TYR A 87 -32.77 21.74 2.22
CA TYR A 87 -34.09 21.39 2.75
C TYR A 87 -35.18 21.22 1.66
N GLN A 88 -35.22 22.11 0.68
CA GLN A 88 -36.24 22.07 -0.37
C GLN A 88 -36.18 20.77 -1.19
N THR A 89 -34.97 20.27 -1.46
CA THR A 89 -34.77 19.01 -2.18
C THR A 89 -35.11 17.82 -1.31
N VAL A 90 -34.71 17.84 -0.03
CA VAL A 90 -35.07 16.78 0.94
C VAL A 90 -36.59 16.63 1.04
N ASN A 91 -37.31 17.75 1.23
CA ASN A 91 -38.76 17.74 1.43
C ASN A 91 -39.54 17.41 0.14
N ARG A 92 -38.96 17.65 -1.05
CA ARG A 92 -39.54 17.27 -2.35
C ARG A 92 -39.41 15.77 -2.64
N GLN A 93 -38.31 15.14 -2.20
CA GLN A 93 -38.08 13.71 -2.44
C GLN A 93 -38.95 12.86 -1.53
N ASP A 94 -39.01 13.18 -0.24
CA ASP A 94 -39.93 12.54 0.70
C ASP A 94 -40.29 13.54 1.81
N ASN A 95 -41.59 13.82 1.96
CA ASN A 95 -42.10 14.75 2.97
C ASN A 95 -41.90 14.25 4.42
N ARG A 96 -41.51 12.98 4.60
CA ARG A 96 -41.13 12.37 5.88
C ARG A 96 -39.62 12.30 6.08
N ALA A 97 -38.82 12.70 5.09
CA ALA A 97 -37.37 12.73 5.22
C ALA A 97 -36.88 13.83 6.16
N TYR A 98 -37.68 14.86 6.44
CA TYR A 98 -37.30 15.94 7.35
C TYR A 98 -38.25 16.04 8.55
N ALA A 99 -37.68 15.97 9.76
CA ALA A 99 -38.39 16.16 11.01
C ALA A 99 -38.29 17.63 11.46
N ALA A 100 -39.37 18.39 11.33
CA ALA A 100 -39.39 19.84 11.63
C ALA A 100 -39.15 20.17 13.11
N ASN A 101 -39.55 19.28 14.01
CA ASN A 101 -39.38 19.43 15.46
C ASN A 101 -37.92 19.27 15.90
N THR A 102 -37.16 18.35 15.30
CA THR A 102 -35.76 18.06 15.66
C THR A 102 -34.75 18.63 14.67
N LYS A 103 -35.22 19.19 13.56
CA LYS A 103 -34.42 19.67 12.42
C LYS A 103 -33.48 18.61 11.84
N GLN A 104 -33.90 17.35 11.86
CA GLN A 104 -33.11 16.21 11.38
C GLN A 104 -33.62 15.69 10.03
N VAL A 105 -32.69 15.16 9.24
CA VAL A 105 -32.94 14.43 8.00
C VAL A 105 -32.80 12.94 8.26
N HIS A 106 -33.83 12.17 7.93
CA HIS A 106 -33.85 10.72 7.98
C HIS A 106 -33.21 10.14 6.72
N LEU A 107 -32.01 9.55 6.87
CA LEU A 107 -31.20 9.06 5.76
C LEU A 107 -31.78 7.81 5.10
N ASP A 108 -32.57 7.01 5.83
CA ASP A 108 -33.28 5.86 5.26
C ASP A 108 -34.31 6.27 4.21
N LYS A 109 -34.92 7.45 4.37
CA LYS A 109 -35.87 8.04 3.42
C LYS A 109 -35.20 8.69 2.22
N MET A 110 -33.99 9.20 2.41
CA MET A 110 -33.17 9.77 1.33
C MET A 110 -32.34 8.71 0.58
N ARG A 111 -32.29 7.46 1.06
CA ARG A 111 -31.36 6.44 0.57
C ARG A 111 -31.47 6.18 -0.94
N GLY A 112 -32.70 6.05 -1.47
CA GLY A 112 -32.90 5.80 -2.90
C GLY A 112 -32.38 6.94 -3.78
N TYR A 113 -32.63 8.18 -3.35
CA TYR A 113 -32.14 9.38 -4.02
C TYR A 113 -30.61 9.50 -3.96
N LEU A 114 -30.01 9.22 -2.80
CA LEU A 114 -28.56 9.22 -2.62
C LEU A 114 -27.91 8.13 -3.47
N ILE A 115 -28.42 6.89 -3.44
CA ILE A 115 -27.90 5.79 -4.28
C ILE A 115 -28.01 6.16 -5.77
N GLY A 116 -29.15 6.72 -6.19
CA GLY A 116 -29.33 7.19 -7.58
C GLY A 116 -28.27 8.21 -7.99
N LYS A 117 -27.91 9.15 -7.12
CA LYS A 117 -26.82 10.09 -7.38
C LYS A 117 -25.43 9.44 -7.43
N VAL A 118 -25.13 8.48 -6.54
CA VAL A 118 -23.86 7.71 -6.59
C VAL A 118 -23.75 6.99 -7.93
N VAL A 119 -24.81 6.27 -8.32
CA VAL A 119 -24.84 5.42 -9.52
C VAL A 119 -24.74 6.27 -10.79
N ASN A 120 -25.36 7.46 -10.80
CA ASN A 120 -25.28 8.40 -11.90
C ASN A 120 -23.99 9.24 -11.92
N LYS A 121 -23.00 8.93 -11.06
CA LYS A 121 -21.72 9.65 -10.90
C LYS A 121 -21.85 11.15 -10.62
N GLU A 122 -22.98 11.61 -10.09
CA GLU A 122 -23.11 12.99 -9.63
C GLU A 122 -22.43 13.12 -8.26
N SER A 123 -21.55 14.12 -8.10
CA SER A 123 -20.87 14.34 -6.83
C SER A 123 -21.90 14.56 -5.71
N LEU A 124 -21.86 13.65 -4.73
CA LEU A 124 -22.75 13.66 -3.58
C LEU A 124 -22.22 14.46 -2.41
N PHE A 125 -20.99 14.94 -2.48
CA PHE A 125 -20.34 15.61 -1.38
C PHE A 125 -19.91 17.02 -1.78
N SER A 126 -20.41 18.03 -1.07
CA SER A 126 -19.99 19.42 -1.24
C SER A 126 -18.74 19.69 -0.40
N TYR A 127 -17.59 19.78 -1.04
CA TYR A 127 -16.38 20.26 -0.39
C TYR A 127 -16.47 21.78 -0.20
N ASN A 128 -16.67 22.24 1.04
CA ASN A 128 -16.47 23.64 1.42
C ASN A 128 -14.96 23.95 1.42
N SER A 129 -14.43 24.33 0.25
CA SER A 129 -13.06 24.82 0.12
C SER A 129 -12.97 26.30 0.54
N THR A 130 -12.77 26.53 1.84
CA THR A 130 -12.04 27.72 2.28
C THR A 130 -10.58 27.32 2.48
N SER A 131 -9.72 27.81 1.60
CA SER A 131 -8.24 27.77 1.62
C SER A 131 -7.57 26.71 2.51
N ALA A 132 -7.48 25.48 2.01
CA ALA A 132 -6.29 24.64 2.00
C ALA A 132 -6.72 23.21 1.65
N ASN A 133 -6.04 22.66 0.64
CA ASN A 133 -5.99 21.24 0.28
C ASN A 133 -7.12 20.66 -0.60
N ILE A 134 -6.62 19.87 -1.57
CA ILE A 134 -7.23 18.76 -2.33
C ILE A 134 -7.95 19.12 -3.65
N ALA A 135 -7.17 19.06 -4.72
CA ALA A 135 -7.22 18.12 -5.84
C ALA A 135 -8.55 17.76 -6.56
N CYS A 136 -8.38 17.65 -7.88
CA CYS A 136 -9.08 16.80 -8.85
C CYS A 136 -10.54 17.12 -9.18
N GLN A 137 -10.71 18.05 -10.13
CA GLN A 137 -11.77 17.93 -11.13
C GLN A 137 -11.39 16.84 -12.14
N GLN A 138 -12.07 15.70 -12.10
CA GLN A 138 -12.21 14.84 -13.27
C GLN A 138 -13.44 15.29 -14.04
N ASN A 139 -13.23 15.98 -15.16
CA ASN A 139 -14.21 16.01 -16.24
C ASN A 139 -13.95 14.81 -17.13
N THR A 140 -14.89 13.86 -17.18
CA THR A 140 -14.96 12.89 -18.25
C THR A 140 -15.86 13.46 -19.34
N GLN A 141 -15.29 13.77 -20.50
CA GLN A 141 -16.04 13.75 -21.74
C GLN A 141 -15.26 12.87 -22.72
N ASN A 142 -15.99 11.88 -23.25
CA ASN A 142 -15.47 10.76 -24.01
C ASN A 142 -14.75 11.19 -25.27
N ASP A 143 -13.58 10.60 -25.51
CA ASP A 143 -13.23 10.05 -26.82
C ASP A 143 -12.38 8.81 -26.59
N ALA A 144 -12.70 7.76 -27.34
CA ALA A 144 -12.06 6.46 -27.27
C ALA A 144 -10.61 6.55 -27.80
N VAL A 145 -9.65 6.76 -26.90
CA VAL A 145 -8.23 6.47 -27.09
C VAL A 145 -7.66 6.06 -25.73
N ASP A 146 -7.28 4.79 -25.61
CA ASP A 146 -6.24 4.27 -24.71
C ASP A 146 -5.87 5.08 -23.46
N THR A 147 -6.81 5.26 -22.53
CA THR A 147 -6.42 5.48 -21.13
C THR A 147 -6.16 4.13 -20.49
N GLN A 148 -4.92 3.65 -20.67
CA GLN A 148 -4.34 2.63 -19.80
C GLN A 148 -4.66 2.95 -18.34
N PRO A 149 -5.08 1.96 -17.54
CA PRO A 149 -5.22 2.17 -16.11
C PRO A 149 -3.85 2.53 -15.53
N SER A 150 -3.81 3.68 -14.85
CA SER A 150 -2.72 4.21 -14.03
C SER A 150 -1.54 3.28 -13.79
N ILE A 151 -0.34 3.75 -14.16
CA ILE A 151 0.95 3.07 -14.02
C ILE A 151 1.41 3.04 -12.55
N PHE A 152 0.60 2.42 -11.66
CA PHE A 152 0.68 2.28 -10.19
C PHE A 152 -0.03 3.35 -9.34
N ILE A 153 -0.58 3.08 -8.14
CA ILE A 153 -0.26 2.12 -7.06
C ILE A 153 -1.57 1.58 -6.44
N HIS A 154 -1.61 0.28 -6.08
CA HIS A 154 -2.60 -0.29 -5.16
C HIS A 154 -2.64 0.58 -3.90
N SER A 155 -3.80 1.03 -3.42
CA SER A 155 -3.99 1.92 -2.25
C SER A 155 -3.28 1.50 -0.94
N LYS A 156 -2.53 0.40 -0.96
CA LYS A 156 -1.85 -0.24 0.16
C LYS A 156 -0.45 -0.74 -0.25
N THR A 157 0.49 0.17 -0.50
CA THR A 157 1.94 -0.16 -0.63
C THR A 157 2.41 -1.05 0.54
N TYR A 158 1.84 -0.83 1.71
CA TYR A 158 2.05 -1.63 2.91
C TYR A 158 1.66 -3.11 2.74
N ASP A 159 0.50 -3.39 2.13
CA ASP A 159 0.03 -4.78 1.92
C ASP A 159 0.93 -5.53 0.94
N VAL A 160 1.49 -4.85 -0.07
CA VAL A 160 2.47 -5.46 -0.98
C VAL A 160 3.79 -5.76 -0.26
N ILE A 161 4.25 -4.84 0.60
CA ILE A 161 5.43 -5.08 1.44
C ILE A 161 5.19 -6.30 2.35
N ALA A 162 4.05 -6.34 3.04
CA ALA A 162 3.68 -7.44 3.94
C ALA A 162 3.58 -8.79 3.21
N LEU A 163 3.00 -8.80 2.00
CA LEU A 163 2.97 -9.97 1.13
C LEU A 163 4.37 -10.49 0.78
N LEU A 164 5.27 -9.60 0.37
CA LEU A 164 6.64 -9.98 -0.01
C LEU A 164 7.46 -10.44 1.21
N GLU A 165 7.30 -9.78 2.36
CA GLU A 165 7.93 -10.18 3.61
C GLU A 165 7.48 -11.58 4.06
N GLU A 166 6.18 -11.86 3.98
CA GLU A 166 5.66 -13.17 4.33
C GLU A 166 6.16 -14.27 3.39
N LEU A 167 6.08 -14.04 2.07
CA LEU A 167 6.59 -14.99 1.07
C LEU A 167 8.09 -15.24 1.24
N GLN A 168 8.86 -14.21 1.61
CA GLN A 168 10.30 -14.34 1.83
C GLN A 168 10.63 -15.30 2.99
N ASN A 169 9.75 -15.39 4.00
CA ASN A 169 9.89 -16.31 5.13
C ASN A 169 9.46 -17.76 4.81
N ILE A 170 8.79 -17.98 3.67
CA ILE A 170 8.41 -19.31 3.19
C ILE A 170 9.58 -19.92 2.40
N ASN A 171 9.76 -21.25 2.52
CA ASN A 171 10.71 -21.99 1.72
C ASN A 171 10.43 -21.80 0.21
N ILE A 172 11.47 -21.54 -0.58
CA ILE A 172 11.43 -21.15 -1.99
C ILE A 172 10.50 -22.07 -2.81
N ASP A 173 10.63 -23.38 -2.64
CA ASP A 173 9.86 -24.38 -3.38
C ASP A 173 8.34 -24.30 -3.13
N LYS A 174 7.94 -23.74 -1.99
CA LYS A 174 6.53 -23.63 -1.56
C LYS A 174 5.92 -22.25 -1.84
N ARG A 175 6.72 -21.26 -2.24
CA ARG A 175 6.25 -19.88 -2.41
C ARG A 175 5.20 -19.76 -3.50
N ALA A 176 5.40 -20.42 -4.64
CA ALA A 176 4.43 -20.40 -5.74
C ALA A 176 3.09 -21.05 -5.36
N GLU A 177 3.14 -22.15 -4.60
CA GLU A 177 1.94 -22.84 -4.09
C GLU A 177 1.19 -22.00 -3.06
N ARG A 178 1.90 -21.32 -2.17
CA ARG A 178 1.32 -20.49 -1.10
C ARG A 178 0.95 -19.07 -1.53
N LEU A 179 1.40 -18.63 -2.70
CA LEU A 179 1.14 -17.28 -3.22
C LEU A 179 -0.35 -16.89 -3.23
N PRO A 180 -1.31 -17.74 -3.68
CA PRO A 180 -2.73 -17.39 -3.64
C PRO A 180 -3.23 -17.12 -2.21
N GLU A 181 -2.83 -17.95 -1.25
CA GLU A 181 -3.22 -17.84 0.15
C GLU A 181 -2.65 -16.57 0.80
N VAL A 182 -1.37 -16.28 0.56
CA VAL A 182 -0.71 -15.07 1.08
C VAL A 182 -1.31 -13.81 0.43
N ALA A 183 -1.59 -13.83 -0.87
CA ALA A 183 -2.26 -12.74 -1.57
C ALA A 183 -3.62 -12.41 -0.97
N LEU A 184 -4.43 -13.44 -0.68
CA LEU A 184 -5.74 -13.27 -0.06
C LEU A 184 -5.63 -12.61 1.33
N ARG A 185 -4.68 -13.06 2.18
CA ARG A 185 -4.51 -12.53 3.54
C ARG A 185 -4.14 -11.05 3.57
N HIS A 186 -3.34 -10.60 2.61
CA HIS A 186 -2.95 -9.20 2.47
C HIS A 186 -3.89 -8.41 1.55
N GLY A 187 -5.01 -9.00 1.11
CA GLY A 187 -5.99 -8.33 0.27
C GLY A 187 -5.43 -7.80 -1.07
N VAL A 188 -4.43 -8.48 -1.62
CA VAL A 188 -3.83 -8.19 -2.93
C VAL A 188 -4.44 -9.14 -3.96
N ALA A 189 -4.93 -8.61 -5.09
CA ALA A 189 -5.51 -9.46 -6.13
C ALA A 189 -4.50 -10.51 -6.63
N PHE A 190 -4.92 -11.76 -6.79
CA PHE A 190 -4.00 -12.87 -7.13
C PHE A 190 -3.17 -12.60 -8.39
N ASN A 191 -3.78 -12.05 -9.45
CA ASN A 191 -3.06 -11.70 -10.67
C ASN A 191 -1.98 -10.64 -10.44
N GLU A 192 -2.24 -9.65 -9.59
CA GLU A 192 -1.27 -8.62 -9.21
C GLU A 192 -0.14 -9.23 -8.36
N ALA A 193 -0.50 -10.02 -7.35
CA ALA A 193 0.47 -10.73 -6.50
C ALA A 193 1.39 -11.63 -7.33
N ARG A 194 0.85 -12.32 -8.35
CA ARG A 194 1.64 -13.13 -9.30
C ARG A 194 2.62 -12.30 -10.11
N GLN A 195 2.20 -11.16 -10.64
CA GLN A 195 3.09 -10.26 -11.38
C GLN A 195 4.18 -9.67 -10.47
N ILE A 196 3.81 -9.25 -9.27
CA ILE A 196 4.74 -8.70 -8.26
C ILE A 196 5.77 -9.76 -7.86
N TYR A 197 5.33 -10.97 -7.53
CA TYR A 197 6.20 -12.09 -7.19
C TYR A 197 7.17 -12.42 -8.34
N TYR A 198 6.67 -12.48 -9.57
CA TYR A 198 7.51 -12.74 -10.74
C TYR A 198 8.58 -11.66 -10.91
N ARG A 199 8.21 -10.37 -10.86
CA ARG A 199 9.18 -9.26 -10.94
C ARG A 199 10.20 -9.32 -9.80
N ALA A 200 9.76 -9.61 -8.58
CA ALA A 200 10.64 -9.74 -7.43
C ALA A 200 11.68 -10.86 -7.63
N SER A 201 11.24 -12.01 -8.13
CA SER A 201 12.14 -13.14 -8.43
C SER A 201 13.13 -12.87 -9.57
N GLN A 202 12.83 -11.92 -10.47
CA GLN A 202 13.77 -11.49 -11.52
C GLN A 202 14.79 -10.47 -11.03
N VAL A 203 14.41 -9.63 -10.07
CA VAL A 203 15.22 -8.51 -9.59
C VAL A 203 16.27 -8.96 -8.57
N PHE A 204 15.98 -10.01 -7.79
CA PHE A 204 16.88 -10.55 -6.77
C PHE A 204 17.39 -11.93 -7.18
N THR A 205 18.71 -12.14 -7.12
CA THR A 205 19.36 -13.39 -7.51
C THR A 205 19.60 -14.34 -6.33
N ASP A 206 19.33 -13.90 -5.09
CA ASP A 206 19.65 -14.59 -3.84
C ASP A 206 18.39 -15.04 -3.07
N ASP A 207 17.38 -15.48 -3.81
CA ASP A 207 16.08 -15.94 -3.29
C ASP A 207 15.32 -14.91 -2.44
N LYS A 208 15.75 -13.65 -2.45
CA LYS A 208 15.03 -12.55 -1.82
C LYS A 208 13.88 -12.10 -2.69
N LEU A 209 12.86 -11.54 -2.06
CA LEU A 209 11.74 -10.90 -2.73
C LEU A 209 11.67 -9.41 -2.38
N LEU A 210 12.29 -9.02 -1.26
CA LEU A 210 12.36 -7.66 -0.78
C LEU A 210 13.69 -7.42 -0.05
N LEU A 211 14.19 -6.19 -0.16
CA LEU A 211 15.32 -5.75 0.65
C LEU A 211 14.89 -5.54 2.10
N SER A 212 15.79 -5.79 3.06
CA SER A 212 15.53 -5.42 4.44
C SER A 212 15.31 -3.91 4.58
N THR A 213 14.30 -3.54 5.34
CA THR A 213 13.90 -2.14 5.53
C THR A 213 15.02 -1.34 6.20
N PRO A 214 15.32 -0.11 5.73
CA PRO A 214 16.33 0.75 6.33
C PRO A 214 16.14 0.93 7.84
N THR A 215 17.18 0.64 8.63
CA THR A 215 17.08 0.71 10.10
C THR A 215 17.08 2.15 10.61
N GLY A 216 16.37 2.39 11.71
CA GLY A 216 16.34 3.67 12.42
C GLY A 216 15.15 4.57 12.06
N HIS A 217 14.54 5.19 13.08
CA HIS A 217 13.31 5.98 12.99
C HIS A 217 13.36 7.05 11.88
N LYS A 218 14.48 7.76 11.74
CA LYS A 218 14.63 8.80 10.70
C LYS A 218 14.58 8.23 9.28
N ASN A 219 15.14 7.06 9.04
CA ASN A 219 15.09 6.45 7.70
C ASN A 219 13.68 5.93 7.39
N GLN A 220 12.96 5.43 8.41
CA GLN A 220 11.56 5.02 8.28
C GLN A 220 10.66 6.21 7.95
N GLU A 221 10.86 7.35 8.61
CA GLU A 221 10.13 8.58 8.29
C GLU A 221 10.38 9.04 6.84
N VAL A 222 11.65 9.07 6.40
CA VAL A 222 12.01 9.42 5.02
C VAL A 222 11.41 8.43 4.03
N LEU A 223 11.41 7.13 4.36
CA LEU A 223 10.84 6.08 3.53
C LEU A 223 9.33 6.28 3.36
N VAL A 224 8.56 6.44 4.46
CA VAL A 224 7.11 6.63 4.41
C VAL A 224 6.76 7.86 3.57
N ARG A 225 7.45 8.99 3.78
CA ARG A 225 7.24 10.20 2.98
C ARG A 225 7.58 9.98 1.51
N ALA A 226 8.66 9.26 1.20
CA ALA A 226 9.05 8.99 -0.17
C ALA A 226 8.04 8.10 -0.90
N LEU A 227 7.46 7.12 -0.21
CA LEU A 227 6.43 6.24 -0.77
C LEU A 227 5.10 6.98 -0.97
N ASP A 228 4.72 7.84 -0.03
CA ASP A 228 3.54 8.71 -0.17
C ASP A 228 3.70 9.68 -1.36
N ARG A 229 4.87 10.32 -1.50
CA ARG A 229 5.15 11.18 -2.65
C ARG A 229 5.24 10.42 -3.96
N ALA A 230 5.75 9.19 -3.95
CA ALA A 230 5.74 8.33 -5.13
C ALA A 230 4.32 7.96 -5.55
N TYR A 231 3.43 7.71 -4.58
CA TYR A 231 2.00 7.49 -4.82
C TYR A 231 1.32 8.70 -5.44
N GLN A 232 1.53 9.90 -4.88
CA GLN A 232 0.97 11.12 -5.49
C GLN A 232 1.54 11.35 -6.89
N MET A 233 2.85 11.18 -7.08
CA MET A 233 3.51 11.35 -8.39
C MET A 233 3.04 10.32 -9.42
N SER A 234 2.65 9.11 -9.04
CA SER A 234 2.12 8.12 -9.98
C SER A 234 0.73 8.51 -10.50
N ILE A 235 -0.02 9.31 -9.74
CA ILE A 235 -1.32 9.87 -10.14
C ILE A 235 -1.12 11.14 -10.97
N ASP A 236 -0.33 12.09 -10.47
CA ASP A 236 -0.22 13.43 -11.04
C ASP A 236 0.72 13.48 -12.25
N GLU A 237 1.88 12.81 -12.17
CA GLU A 237 2.97 12.91 -13.14
C GLU A 237 3.65 11.53 -13.41
N PRO A 238 2.91 10.51 -13.87
CA PRO A 238 3.39 9.13 -13.98
C PRO A 238 4.64 8.98 -14.87
N ALA A 239 4.77 9.80 -15.91
CA ALA A 239 5.92 9.79 -16.81
C ALA A 239 7.24 10.11 -16.06
N ARG A 240 7.21 10.96 -15.03
CA ARG A 240 8.40 11.32 -14.25
C ARG A 240 8.81 10.22 -13.29
N LEU A 241 7.84 9.57 -12.66
CA LEU A 241 8.11 8.39 -11.83
C LEU A 241 8.68 7.25 -12.67
N LYS A 242 8.12 7.02 -13.87
CA LYS A 242 8.64 6.07 -14.87
C LYS A 242 10.09 6.41 -15.26
N LEU A 243 10.39 7.68 -15.54
CA LEU A 243 11.77 8.12 -15.84
C LEU A 243 12.74 7.83 -14.70
N PHE A 244 12.37 8.14 -13.45
CA PHE A 244 13.20 7.83 -12.28
C PHE A 244 13.44 6.33 -12.14
N LYS A 245 12.39 5.52 -12.30
CA LYS A 245 12.48 4.07 -12.26
C LYS A 245 13.43 3.53 -13.34
N GLU A 246 13.31 3.95 -14.59
CA GLU A 246 14.15 3.42 -15.67
C GLU A 246 15.63 3.81 -15.47
N ILE A 247 15.91 5.05 -15.04
CA ILE A 247 17.30 5.42 -14.69
C ILE A 247 17.82 4.59 -13.51
N PHE A 248 16.97 4.33 -12.50
CA PHE A 248 17.34 3.43 -11.39
C PHE A 248 17.61 2.01 -11.90
N LYS A 249 16.73 1.46 -12.75
CA LYS A 249 16.86 0.14 -13.36
C LYS A 249 18.19 -0.02 -14.09
N ASP A 250 18.60 0.99 -14.86
CA ASP A 250 19.84 0.95 -15.64
C ASP A 250 21.12 1.04 -14.80
N LYS A 251 21.03 1.61 -13.59
CA LYS A 251 22.20 2.02 -12.79
C LYS A 251 22.32 1.34 -11.43
N HIS A 252 21.28 0.64 -10.99
CA HIS A 252 21.27 0.03 -9.66
C HIS A 252 22.31 -1.08 -9.52
N ASN A 253 22.64 -1.40 -8.27
CA ASN A 253 23.47 -2.55 -7.92
C ASN A 253 22.96 -3.12 -6.59
N LEU A 254 22.91 -4.45 -6.48
CA LEU A 254 22.56 -5.15 -5.25
C LEU A 254 23.60 -4.95 -4.14
N ASN A 255 24.84 -4.58 -4.46
CA ASN A 255 25.91 -4.47 -3.45
C ASN A 255 26.02 -3.09 -2.79
N THR A 256 25.52 -2.03 -3.44
CA THR A 256 25.69 -0.64 -2.96
C THR A 256 24.36 0.10 -2.93
N SER A 257 24.14 0.94 -1.92
CA SER A 257 22.97 1.84 -1.88
C SER A 257 23.19 3.15 -2.66
N SER A 258 24.21 3.19 -3.50
CA SER A 258 24.60 4.35 -4.29
C SER A 258 24.55 4.05 -5.77
N ILE A 259 24.34 5.10 -6.56
CA ILE A 259 24.16 5.07 -8.00
C ILE A 259 25.29 5.88 -8.63
N HIS A 260 25.84 5.39 -9.74
CA HIS A 260 27.04 5.95 -10.35
C HIS A 260 26.75 6.51 -11.75
N PHE A 261 27.17 7.75 -11.97
CA PHE A 261 27.07 8.48 -13.23
C PHE A 261 28.46 8.80 -13.76
N GLY A 262 28.66 8.63 -15.07
CA GLY A 262 29.92 9.00 -15.72
C GLY A 262 30.07 10.52 -15.90
N ILE A 263 31.21 10.93 -16.47
CA ILE A 263 31.53 12.34 -16.76
C ILE A 263 31.05 12.82 -18.14
N LYS A 264 30.58 11.93 -19.00
CA LYS A 264 30.09 12.27 -20.35
C LYS A 264 28.81 13.10 -20.24
N LYS A 265 28.56 14.00 -21.20
CA LYS A 265 27.38 14.88 -21.21
C LYS A 265 26.05 14.12 -21.03
N THR A 266 25.86 13.00 -21.73
CA THR A 266 24.66 12.16 -21.59
C THR A 266 24.47 11.60 -20.18
N GLN A 267 25.56 11.32 -19.46
CA GLN A 267 25.52 10.85 -18.08
C GLN A 267 25.20 11.99 -17.10
N LEU A 268 25.64 13.22 -17.41
CA LEU A 268 25.31 14.41 -16.63
C LEU A 268 23.84 14.81 -16.80
N GLU A 269 23.30 14.71 -18.02
CA GLU A 269 21.88 14.90 -18.29
C GLU A 269 21.03 13.86 -17.55
N MET A 270 21.43 12.59 -17.58
CA MET A 270 20.78 11.51 -16.82
C MET A 270 20.86 11.76 -15.30
N LEU A 271 22.01 12.23 -14.79
CA LEU A 271 22.17 12.63 -13.39
C LEU A 271 21.20 13.76 -13.03
N GLN A 272 21.09 14.78 -13.88
CA GLN A 272 20.19 15.91 -13.66
C GLN A 272 18.73 15.46 -13.59
N GLN A 273 18.29 14.66 -14.56
CA GLN A 273 16.94 14.10 -14.59
C GLN A 273 16.65 13.24 -13.37
N PHE A 274 17.60 12.38 -12.99
CA PHE A 274 17.49 11.53 -11.82
C PHE A 274 17.35 12.34 -10.52
N MET A 275 18.18 13.37 -10.36
CA MET A 275 18.13 14.23 -9.17
C MET A 275 16.89 15.11 -9.14
N ALA A 276 16.39 15.58 -10.28
CA ALA A 276 15.19 16.38 -10.35
C ALA A 276 13.96 15.63 -9.82
N VAL A 277 13.78 14.37 -10.19
CA VAL A 277 12.69 13.53 -9.65
C VAL A 277 13.03 13.01 -8.25
N GLY A 278 14.27 12.57 -8.03
CA GLY A 278 14.74 12.04 -6.75
C GLY A 278 14.60 13.03 -5.59
N CYS A 279 14.82 14.33 -5.83
CA CYS A 279 14.64 15.38 -4.82
C CYS A 279 13.16 15.70 -4.52
N GLN A 280 12.24 15.33 -5.42
CA GLN A 280 10.81 15.41 -5.12
C GLN A 280 10.37 14.23 -4.27
N LEU A 281 10.88 13.02 -4.56
CA LEU A 281 10.59 11.83 -3.75
C LEU A 281 11.23 11.90 -2.35
N ILE A 282 12.50 12.31 -2.27
CA ILE A 282 13.28 12.36 -1.02
C ILE A 282 13.89 13.75 -0.90
N ASP A 283 13.68 14.45 0.22
CA ASP A 283 14.16 15.82 0.39
C ASP A 283 15.67 15.95 0.11
N ALA A 284 16.03 17.00 -0.64
CA ALA A 284 17.39 17.28 -1.10
C ALA A 284 18.45 17.23 0.02
N SER A 285 18.10 17.57 1.26
CA SER A 285 18.98 17.52 2.44
C SER A 285 19.47 16.12 2.83
N HIS A 286 18.79 15.07 2.38
CA HIS A 286 19.18 13.67 2.58
C HIS A 286 20.11 13.15 1.50
N TRP A 287 20.27 13.86 0.39
CA TRP A 287 21.14 13.43 -0.71
C TRP A 287 22.58 13.86 -0.49
N GLN A 288 23.50 13.05 -0.99
CA GLN A 288 24.90 13.38 -1.11
C GLN A 288 25.43 12.96 -2.48
N ILE A 289 26.17 13.86 -3.13
CA ILE A 289 26.94 13.58 -4.33
C ILE A 289 28.43 13.52 -3.96
N ARG A 290 29.12 12.49 -4.44
CA ARG A 290 30.57 12.32 -4.26
C ARG A 290 31.29 12.19 -5.58
N ALA A 291 32.48 12.78 -5.66
CA ALA A 291 33.39 12.65 -6.79
C ALA A 291 34.86 12.61 -6.31
N HIS A 292 35.80 12.55 -7.25
CA HIS A 292 37.25 12.63 -6.97
C HIS A 292 37.67 13.92 -6.23
N SER A 293 36.83 14.95 -6.18
CA SER A 293 37.06 16.15 -5.38
C SER A 293 35.73 16.81 -4.99
N GLU A 294 35.68 17.50 -3.85
CA GLU A 294 34.50 18.28 -3.48
C GLU A 294 34.25 19.44 -4.45
N LYS A 295 35.32 20.01 -5.02
CA LYS A 295 35.24 21.08 -6.01
C LYS A 295 34.48 20.61 -7.25
N ALA A 296 34.83 19.43 -7.79
CA ALA A 296 34.11 18.85 -8.93
C ALA A 296 32.61 18.67 -8.67
N VAL A 297 32.23 18.28 -7.44
CA VAL A 297 30.81 18.18 -7.07
C VAL A 297 30.15 19.57 -7.01
N ARG A 298 30.82 20.60 -6.48
CA ARG A 298 30.26 21.96 -6.43
C ARG A 298 30.09 22.53 -7.84
N ASP A 299 31.06 22.30 -8.72
CA ASP A 299 31.03 22.75 -10.10
C ASP A 299 29.87 22.09 -10.86
N VAL A 300 29.73 20.75 -10.76
CA VAL A 300 28.62 20.04 -11.44
C VAL A 300 27.26 20.42 -10.87
N LYS A 301 27.15 20.66 -9.55
CA LYS A 301 25.89 21.13 -8.93
C LYS A 301 25.47 22.47 -9.51
N LYS A 302 26.42 23.39 -9.71
CA LYS A 302 26.16 24.71 -10.28
C LYS A 302 25.80 24.60 -11.77
N GLU A 303 26.53 23.79 -12.53
CA GLU A 303 26.28 23.54 -13.95
C GLU A 303 24.88 22.98 -14.19
N LEU A 304 24.50 21.95 -13.43
CA LEU A 304 23.22 21.26 -13.56
C LEU A 304 22.07 21.93 -12.78
N ARG A 305 22.34 23.05 -12.10
CA ARG A 305 21.38 23.79 -11.25
C ARG A 305 20.70 22.89 -10.20
N LEU A 306 21.47 22.00 -9.59
CA LEU A 306 20.98 21.10 -8.55
C LEU A 306 20.73 21.84 -7.23
N ASP A 307 19.81 21.32 -6.43
CA ASP A 307 19.44 21.89 -5.13
C ASP A 307 20.67 22.13 -4.23
N SER A 308 20.73 23.33 -3.65
CA SER A 308 21.87 23.75 -2.83
C SER A 308 22.05 22.91 -1.56
N SER A 309 20.97 22.34 -1.02
CA SER A 309 20.96 21.50 0.19
C SER A 309 21.53 20.10 -0.02
N ILE A 310 21.67 19.64 -1.27
CA ILE A 310 22.34 18.37 -1.58
C ILE A 310 23.78 18.42 -1.07
N ARG A 311 24.17 17.42 -0.28
CA ARG A 311 25.48 17.39 0.36
C ARG A 311 26.58 17.07 -0.64
N VAL A 312 27.75 17.63 -0.39
CA VAL A 312 28.98 17.32 -1.12
C VAL A 312 29.76 16.27 -0.34
N GLY A 313 30.53 15.44 -1.05
CA GLY A 313 31.52 14.58 -0.41
C GLY A 313 32.63 14.19 -1.37
N TYR A 314 33.73 13.75 -0.77
CA TYR A 314 34.88 13.22 -1.49
C TYR A 314 34.81 11.69 -1.59
N ARG A 315 35.26 11.15 -2.72
CA ARG A 315 35.54 9.73 -2.91
C ARG A 315 36.84 9.57 -3.67
N GLU A 316 37.82 8.99 -2.99
CA GLU A 316 39.14 8.73 -3.56
C GLU A 316 39.06 7.82 -4.80
N ARG A 317 39.87 8.14 -5.81
CA ARG A 317 40.08 7.34 -7.05
C ARG A 317 38.79 6.98 -7.80
N PHE A 318 37.75 7.80 -7.70
CA PHE A 318 36.48 7.57 -8.39
C PHE A 318 36.30 8.48 -9.61
N HIS A 319 36.08 7.87 -10.78
CA HIS A 319 35.87 8.58 -12.04
C HIS A 319 34.37 8.71 -12.33
N GLY A 320 33.81 9.88 -12.02
CA GLY A 320 32.39 10.19 -12.19
C GLY A 320 31.75 10.78 -10.94
N TYR A 321 30.44 10.64 -10.85
CA TYR A 321 29.61 11.13 -9.75
C TYR A 321 28.83 9.98 -9.11
N GLU A 322 29.01 9.79 -7.81
CA GLU A 322 28.23 8.87 -7.01
C GLU A 322 27.12 9.63 -6.29
N VAL A 323 25.90 9.16 -6.42
CA VAL A 323 24.72 9.70 -5.75
C VAL A 323 24.24 8.69 -4.71
N ARG A 324 23.94 9.18 -3.50
CA ARG A 324 23.39 8.35 -2.42
C ARG A 324 22.52 9.15 -1.47
N VAL A 325 21.60 8.45 -0.80
CA VAL A 325 20.83 9.01 0.33
C VAL A 325 21.56 8.67 1.63
N VAL A 326 21.84 9.68 2.44
CA VAL A 326 22.65 9.57 3.66
C VAL A 326 21.84 9.80 4.93
N GLN A 327 22.35 9.25 6.01
CA GLN A 327 21.87 9.48 7.37
C GLN A 327 23.03 9.90 8.26
N LYS A 328 22.73 10.72 9.26
CA LYS A 328 23.70 11.11 10.29
C LYS A 328 23.90 9.93 11.24
N LYS A 329 25.14 9.47 11.38
CA LYS A 329 25.56 8.39 12.27
C LYS A 329 26.55 8.94 13.30
N ARG A 330 26.56 8.33 14.49
CA ARG A 330 27.55 8.58 15.53
C ARG A 330 28.57 7.46 15.54
N LYS A 331 29.84 7.80 15.47
CA LYS A 331 30.94 6.87 15.74
C LYS A 331 31.30 7.03 17.22
N ARG A 332 31.16 5.96 18.00
CA ARG A 332 31.74 5.90 19.35
C ARG A 332 33.18 5.46 19.21
N SER A 333 34.10 6.17 19.85
CA SER A 333 35.49 5.73 19.93
C SER A 333 35.60 4.61 20.96
N ASP A 334 36.13 3.45 20.56
CA ASP A 334 36.39 2.33 21.47
C ASP A 334 37.45 2.69 22.54
N LYS A 335 38.24 3.73 22.31
CA LYS A 335 39.30 4.19 23.23
C LYS A 335 38.85 5.31 24.18
N ASN A 336 37.76 6.02 23.85
CA ASN A 336 37.25 7.12 24.67
C ASN A 336 35.75 7.27 24.45
N LEU A 337 34.95 6.70 25.35
CA LEU A 337 33.48 6.72 25.31
C LEU A 337 32.87 8.14 25.30
N ALA A 338 33.64 9.15 25.69
CA ALA A 338 33.23 10.56 25.69
C ALA A 338 33.41 11.26 24.33
N VAL A 339 34.18 10.70 23.39
CA VAL A 339 34.36 11.29 22.05
C VAL A 339 33.41 10.59 21.09
N THR A 340 32.39 11.34 20.66
CA THR A 340 31.47 10.93 19.61
C THR A 340 31.64 11.85 18.41
N ASP A 341 32.16 11.30 17.32
CA ASP A 341 32.22 12.00 16.04
C ASP A 341 30.96 11.66 15.22
N ASP A 342 30.33 12.71 14.71
CA ASP A 342 29.21 12.59 13.80
C ASP A 342 29.73 12.45 12.35
N TYR A 343 29.23 11.46 11.61
CA TYR A 343 29.53 11.30 10.19
C TYR A 343 28.27 10.94 9.39
N TYR A 344 28.33 11.12 8.07
CA TYR A 344 27.23 10.72 7.19
C TYR A 344 27.49 9.35 6.57
N GLY A 345 26.67 8.37 6.95
CA GLY A 345 26.68 7.03 6.38
C GLY A 345 25.54 6.85 5.37
N SER A 346 25.65 5.81 4.52
CA SER A 346 24.54 5.40 3.66
C SER A 346 23.30 5.05 4.48
N SER A 347 22.12 5.48 4.01
CA SER A 347 20.82 5.21 4.66
C SER A 347 20.17 3.91 4.18
N GLY A 348 20.46 3.45 2.96
CA GLY A 348 19.72 2.34 2.33
C GLY A 348 18.34 2.73 1.76
N VAL A 349 17.81 3.91 2.08
CA VAL A 349 16.48 4.37 1.65
C VAL A 349 16.35 4.42 0.14
N LEU A 350 17.33 5.02 -0.55
CA LEU A 350 17.34 5.07 -2.02
C LEU A 350 17.18 3.69 -2.65
N LYS A 351 17.92 2.73 -2.09
CA LYS A 351 17.91 1.37 -2.59
C LYS A 351 16.54 0.75 -2.35
N TYR A 352 16.04 0.79 -1.12
CA TYR A 352 14.74 0.22 -0.79
C TYR A 352 13.61 0.81 -1.66
N VAL A 353 13.51 2.14 -1.75
CA VAL A 353 12.50 2.83 -2.57
C VAL A 353 12.65 2.46 -4.04
N GLY A 354 13.86 2.54 -4.61
CA GLY A 354 14.08 2.24 -6.02
C GLY A 354 13.72 0.80 -6.39
N TYR A 355 14.11 -0.18 -5.57
CA TYR A 355 13.73 -1.57 -5.79
C TYR A 355 12.23 -1.78 -5.64
N LEU A 356 11.59 -1.18 -4.63
CA LEU A 356 10.15 -1.28 -4.47
C LEU A 356 9.42 -0.67 -5.67
N LEU A 357 9.89 0.46 -6.22
CA LEU A 357 9.34 1.05 -7.45
C LEU A 357 9.59 0.18 -8.70
N LEU A 358 10.65 -0.62 -8.76
CA LEU A 358 10.82 -1.59 -9.86
C LEU A 358 9.73 -2.66 -9.85
N LEU A 359 9.34 -3.12 -8.66
CA LEU A 359 8.22 -4.06 -8.48
C LEU A 359 6.90 -3.35 -8.73
N LEU A 360 6.81 -2.13 -8.19
CA LEU A 360 5.63 -1.31 -8.09
C LEU A 360 5.48 -0.26 -9.21
N VAL A 361 6.07 -0.39 -10.39
CA VAL A 361 5.72 0.50 -11.53
C VAL A 361 5.70 -0.38 -12.77
N ILE A 362 4.54 -0.51 -13.44
CA ILE A 362 4.37 -1.41 -14.58
C ILE A 362 5.11 -0.74 -15.74
N SER A 363 6.12 -1.39 -16.30
CA SER A 363 6.51 -1.01 -17.66
C SER A 363 5.45 -1.62 -18.56
N GLU A 364 4.73 -0.79 -19.32
CA GLU A 364 3.89 -1.29 -20.41
C GLU A 364 4.71 -2.33 -21.18
N ILE A 365 4.14 -3.52 -21.31
CA ILE A 365 4.67 -4.54 -22.19
C ILE A 365 4.41 -3.96 -23.57
N ASN A 366 5.48 -3.56 -24.28
CA ASN A 366 5.37 -3.35 -25.71
C ASN A 366 5.05 -4.73 -26.29
N ASP A 367 3.82 -4.88 -26.78
CA ASP A 367 3.39 -6.01 -27.60
C ASP A 367 4.29 -6.18 -28.84
#